data_AF-A0A9P8RT97-F1
#
_entry.id   AF-A0A9P8RT97-F1
#
_cell.length_a   1.000
_cell.length_b   1.000
_cell.length_c   1.000
_cell.angle_alpha   90.00
_cell.angle_beta   90.00
_cell.angle_gamma   90.00
#
_symmetry.space_group_name_H-M   'P 1'
#
loop_
_entity.id
_entity.type
_entity.pdbx_description
1 polymer ?
#
loop_
_entity_poly.entity_id
_entity_poly.type
_entity_poly.pdbx_seq_one_letter_code
_entity_poly.pdbx_strand_id
1 'polypeptide(L)'
;MATGIIIGIAGLINGLAFGILSVLPKMTPDKVDGVDSKVRIAVGLASQMGGDSPYIAAFNEMTQFVGYYDPSGKIETGGFSDFNINQHCDKCRKGQQATYLQIFAGDDAICVAYIGQTWADGTKLGWLGDMGKVCGMPNYYSNIQVEMADGGSHVPYCTWFDRDHSDPTFNVGAIQLHMPAFSKMGQYSAPPENVLCSKPITVAHYDAGRDDSILPSFWGSTRKSRRTLGSSKKDFRPRSSASNSAFNETLIASHLPQHNATALCASPESRGPDFISFDEGVFCDMTNRITWPLCGETITNGCYDWKTHSFVDRKLRKRETDYSNIVEWKSGG
;
A
#
# COMPACT_ATOMS: atom_id res chain seq x y z
N MET A 1 -7.22 -36.17 -0.44
CA MET A 1 -6.17 -35.30 -0.96
C MET A 1 -6.88 -34.35 -1.89
N ALA A 2 -7.26 -33.17 -1.39
CA ALA A 2 -7.88 -32.16 -2.22
C ALA A 2 -6.76 -31.60 -3.11
N THR A 3 -6.76 -31.98 -4.38
CA THR A 3 -5.83 -31.48 -5.38
C THR A 3 -6.24 -30.04 -5.69
N GLY A 4 -5.66 -29.09 -4.95
CA GLY A 4 -5.65 -27.70 -5.38
C GLY A 4 -5.06 -27.65 -6.78
N ILE A 5 -5.76 -26.99 -7.69
CA ILE A 5 -5.26 -26.83 -9.04
C ILE A 5 -4.16 -25.78 -8.93
N ILE A 6 -2.90 -26.22 -8.96
CA ILE A 6 -1.77 -25.31 -9.22
C ILE A 6 -1.94 -24.90 -10.67
N ILE A 7 -2.71 -23.82 -10.89
CA ILE A 7 -2.87 -23.25 -12.21
C ILE A 7 -1.56 -22.55 -12.55
N GLY A 8 -0.65 -23.28 -13.19
CA GLY A 8 0.50 -22.70 -13.88
C GLY A 8 0.00 -21.98 -15.13
N ILE A 9 -0.54 -20.77 -14.98
CA ILE A 9 -0.77 -19.88 -16.12
C ILE A 9 0.52 -19.11 -16.39
N ALA A 10 1.15 -19.48 -17.48
CA ALA A 10 2.14 -18.66 -18.16
C ALA A 10 1.48 -17.35 -18.62
N GLY A 11 2.05 -16.22 -18.16
CA GLY A 11 2.02 -14.95 -18.87
C GLY A 11 0.66 -14.27 -19.04
N LEU A 12 0.17 -13.61 -17.98
CA LEU A 12 -0.86 -12.57 -18.09
C LEU A 12 -0.53 -11.41 -17.12
N ILE A 13 0.69 -10.88 -17.21
CA ILE A 13 1.13 -9.69 -16.44
C ILE A 13 1.33 -8.45 -17.34
N ASN A 14 0.97 -8.53 -18.62
CA ASN A 14 1.12 -7.41 -19.55
C ASN A 14 -0.25 -6.77 -19.82
N GLY A 15 -0.79 -6.06 -18.83
CA GLY A 15 -2.12 -5.46 -18.94
C GLY A 15 -2.28 -4.07 -18.35
N LEU A 16 -1.30 -3.54 -17.60
CA LEU A 16 -1.33 -2.14 -17.18
C LEU A 16 -0.77 -1.27 -18.30
N ALA A 17 -1.51 -1.20 -19.41
CA ALA A 17 -1.55 0.06 -20.10
C ALA A 17 -2.16 1.04 -19.09
N PHE A 18 -1.32 1.80 -18.39
CA PHE A 18 -1.79 3.00 -17.71
C PHE A 18 -2.36 3.90 -18.79
N GLY A 19 -3.63 3.69 -19.12
CA GLY A 19 -4.47 4.74 -19.62
C GLY A 19 -4.25 5.95 -18.71
N ILE A 20 -4.38 7.13 -19.30
CA ILE A 20 -4.16 8.40 -18.62
C ILE A 20 -5.13 8.48 -17.43
N LEU A 21 -4.72 7.97 -16.26
CA LEU A 21 -5.51 8.03 -15.04
C LEU A 21 -5.39 9.46 -14.51
N SER A 22 -6.33 10.29 -14.95
CA SER A 22 -6.47 11.65 -14.47
C SER A 22 -7.31 11.67 -13.20
N VAL A 23 -6.71 11.88 -12.03
CA VAL A 23 -7.45 11.88 -10.76
C VAL A 23 -7.85 13.31 -10.38
N LEU A 24 -9.04 13.49 -9.80
CA LEU A 24 -9.54 14.79 -9.37
C LEU A 24 -8.87 15.30 -8.08
N PRO A 25 -8.84 16.64 -7.87
CA PRO A 25 -8.28 17.30 -6.69
C PRO A 25 -8.93 16.94 -5.35
N LYS A 26 -9.97 16.10 -5.29
CA LYS A 26 -10.56 15.62 -4.03
C LYS A 26 -9.65 14.66 -3.25
N MET A 27 -8.71 14.01 -3.93
CA MET A 27 -7.66 13.20 -3.27
C MET A 27 -6.62 14.07 -2.56
N THR A 28 -6.54 15.36 -2.90
CA THR A 28 -5.57 16.28 -2.31
C THR A 28 -6.24 17.13 -1.23
N PRO A 29 -5.55 17.42 -0.13
CA PRO A 29 -6.10 18.24 0.93
C PRO A 29 -6.32 19.69 0.45
N ASP A 30 -7.06 20.48 1.19
CA ASP A 30 -7.14 21.91 0.89
C ASP A 30 -5.83 22.62 1.23
N LYS A 31 -5.56 23.69 0.48
CA LYS A 31 -4.45 24.60 0.77
C LYS A 31 -4.64 25.18 2.18
N VAL A 32 -3.54 25.27 2.92
CA VAL A 32 -3.48 25.99 4.19
C VAL A 32 -2.88 27.37 3.95
N ASP A 33 -3.38 28.37 4.66
CA ASP A 33 -2.81 29.72 4.62
C ASP A 33 -1.38 29.71 5.19
N GLY A 34 -0.49 30.45 4.52
CA GLY A 34 0.92 30.53 4.89
C GLY A 34 1.82 29.87 3.84
N VAL A 35 2.93 29.32 4.31
CA VAL A 35 3.99 28.78 3.45
C VAL A 35 4.10 27.26 3.47
N ASP A 36 3.26 26.58 4.24
CA ASP A 36 3.32 25.12 4.39
C ASP A 36 2.73 24.40 3.17
N SER A 37 3.19 23.17 2.97
CA SER A 37 2.54 22.22 2.06
C SER A 37 1.73 21.22 2.89
N LYS A 38 0.64 20.70 2.34
CA LYS A 38 -0.18 19.67 3.01
C LYS A 38 -0.16 18.38 2.23
N VAL A 39 -0.05 17.25 2.92
CA VAL A 39 -0.03 15.91 2.33
C VAL A 39 -1.19 15.11 2.90
N ARG A 40 -2.00 14.48 2.06
CA ARG A 40 -3.00 13.50 2.45
C ARG A 40 -2.46 12.10 2.15
N ILE A 41 -2.57 11.20 3.10
CA ILE A 41 -2.33 9.77 2.86
C ILE A 41 -3.62 9.04 3.19
N ALA A 42 -4.14 8.29 2.22
CA ALA A 42 -5.31 7.44 2.38
C ALA A 42 -4.93 5.97 2.31
N VAL A 43 -5.57 5.18 3.15
CA VAL A 43 -5.25 3.78 3.39
C VAL A 43 -6.32 2.87 2.82
N GLY A 44 -5.93 1.68 2.38
CA GLY A 44 -6.83 0.67 1.85
C GLY A 44 -8.02 0.36 2.77
N LEU A 45 -9.16 0.06 2.15
CA LEU A 45 -10.41 -0.23 2.83
C LEU A 45 -10.56 -1.75 3.10
N ALA A 46 -9.81 -2.28 4.06
CA ALA A 46 -10.06 -3.61 4.64
C ALA A 46 -9.40 -3.76 6.00
N SER A 47 -9.89 -4.71 6.80
CA SER A 47 -9.31 -5.05 8.10
C SER A 47 -7.78 -5.13 8.04
N GLN A 48 -7.12 -4.51 9.01
CA GLN A 48 -5.66 -4.52 9.19
C GLN A 48 -4.88 -3.87 8.04
N MET A 49 -5.48 -2.93 7.30
CA MET A 49 -4.75 -2.11 6.31
C MET A 49 -4.24 -0.78 6.88
N GLY A 50 -4.86 -0.31 7.97
CA GLY A 50 -4.38 0.80 8.80
C GLY A 50 -3.02 0.53 9.45
N GLY A 51 -2.35 1.60 9.89
CA GLY A 51 -1.03 1.50 10.49
C GLY A 51 -0.55 2.81 11.07
N ASP A 52 0.74 2.86 11.41
CA ASP A 52 1.36 4.05 11.97
C ASP A 52 1.36 5.21 10.96
N SER A 53 1.11 6.43 11.45
CA SER A 53 1.34 7.62 10.64
C SER A 53 2.81 7.68 10.23
N PRO A 54 3.14 7.89 8.94
CA PRO A 54 4.53 7.94 8.52
C PRO A 54 5.18 9.28 8.87
N TYR A 55 6.51 9.27 8.94
CA TYR A 55 7.32 10.48 8.93
C TYR A 55 7.46 10.99 7.50
N ILE A 56 7.39 12.31 7.28
CA ILE A 56 7.48 12.90 5.95
C ILE A 56 8.55 13.99 5.94
N ALA A 57 9.54 13.87 5.06
CA ALA A 57 10.48 14.95 4.75
C ALA A 57 10.22 15.47 3.34
N ALA A 58 10.28 16.79 3.20
CA ALA A 58 10.08 17.49 1.94
C ALA A 58 11.37 18.16 1.46
N PHE A 59 11.62 18.08 0.16
CA PHE A 59 12.76 18.72 -0.50
C PHE A 59 12.31 19.46 -1.77
N ASN A 60 13.10 20.43 -2.21
CA ASN A 60 12.88 21.11 -3.49
C ASN A 60 13.62 20.41 -4.65
N GLU A 61 13.52 20.95 -5.87
CA GLU A 61 14.18 20.41 -7.08
C GLU A 61 15.70 20.32 -6.97
N MET A 62 16.32 21.18 -6.15
CA MET A 62 17.75 21.13 -5.88
C MET A 62 18.10 20.14 -4.76
N THR A 63 17.16 19.27 -4.35
CA THR A 63 17.28 18.30 -3.24
C THR A 63 17.59 18.95 -1.88
N GLN A 64 17.24 20.22 -1.73
CA GLN A 64 17.45 20.96 -0.48
C GLN A 64 16.22 20.79 0.41
N PHE A 65 16.46 20.55 1.70
CA PHE A 65 15.39 20.36 2.69
C PHE A 65 14.47 21.60 2.76
N VAL A 66 13.17 21.35 2.71
CA VAL A 66 12.11 22.37 2.75
C VAL A 66 11.41 22.35 4.10
N GLY A 67 11.04 21.17 4.57
CA GLY A 67 10.29 20.99 5.82
C GLY A 67 9.98 19.54 6.09
N TYR A 68 9.24 19.29 7.17
CA TYR A 68 8.90 17.93 7.58
C TYR A 68 7.59 17.86 8.36
N TYR A 69 7.09 16.65 8.51
CA TYR A 69 6.07 16.27 9.47
C TYR A 69 6.62 15.14 10.36
N ASP A 70 6.47 15.31 11.67
CA ASP A 70 6.87 14.33 12.69
C ASP A 70 5.64 13.47 13.03
N PRO A 71 5.72 12.12 12.94
CA PRO A 71 4.57 11.26 13.08
C PRO A 71 3.93 11.34 14.46
N SER A 72 2.61 11.39 14.48
CA SER A 72 1.82 11.18 15.68
C SER A 72 0.56 10.37 15.33
N GLY A 73 0.29 9.34 16.12
CA GLY A 73 -0.90 8.50 15.97
C GLY A 73 -0.86 7.52 14.80
N LYS A 74 -2.05 7.11 14.36
CA LYS A 74 -2.29 6.08 13.35
C LYS A 74 -3.24 6.59 12.28
N ILE A 75 -3.19 5.98 11.10
CA ILE A 75 -4.24 6.12 10.10
C ILE A 75 -5.08 4.85 10.15
N GLU A 76 -6.34 5.00 10.50
CA GLU A 76 -7.28 3.88 10.58
C GLU A 76 -7.57 3.29 9.20
N THR A 77 -7.93 2.01 9.19
CA THR A 77 -8.38 1.29 7.99
C THR A 77 -9.47 2.06 7.23
N GLY A 78 -9.33 2.19 5.92
CA GLY A 78 -10.26 2.92 5.06
C GLY A 78 -10.28 4.44 5.27
N GLY A 79 -9.49 4.95 6.22
CA GLY A 79 -9.39 6.36 6.54
C GLY A 79 -8.32 7.09 5.74
N PHE A 80 -8.18 8.37 6.02
CA PHE A 80 -7.08 9.20 5.56
C PHE A 80 -6.68 10.18 6.66
N SER A 81 -5.44 10.66 6.60
CA SER A 81 -4.93 11.73 7.44
C SER A 81 -4.28 12.81 6.60
N ASP A 82 -4.45 14.06 7.03
CA ASP A 82 -3.79 15.21 6.42
C ASP A 82 -2.66 15.71 7.31
N PHE A 83 -1.49 15.92 6.71
CA PHE A 83 -0.24 16.26 7.36
C PHE A 83 0.27 17.60 6.85
N ASN A 84 0.48 18.54 7.77
CA ASN A 84 1.11 19.81 7.43
C ASN A 84 2.63 19.64 7.47
N ILE A 85 3.27 19.84 6.33
CA ILE A 85 4.73 19.91 6.22
C ILE A 85 5.16 21.26 6.76
N ASN A 86 5.70 21.25 7.98
CA ASN A 86 6.15 22.44 8.68
C ASN A 86 7.37 23.04 7.97
N GLN A 87 7.18 24.18 7.31
CA GLN A 87 8.24 24.98 6.70
C GLN A 87 8.66 26.17 7.57
N HIS A 88 8.07 26.31 8.75
CA HIS A 88 8.32 27.39 9.68
C HIS A 88 9.49 27.15 10.64
N CYS A 89 10.14 25.97 10.59
CA CYS A 89 11.26 25.63 11.46
C CYS A 89 12.55 26.42 11.15
N ASP A 90 13.46 26.52 12.12
CA ASP A 90 14.70 27.32 11.99
C ASP A 90 15.62 26.90 10.84
N LYS A 91 15.56 25.62 10.45
CA LYS A 91 16.36 25.04 9.35
C LYS A 91 15.56 24.85 8.06
N CYS A 92 14.29 25.25 8.06
CA CYS A 92 13.36 25.06 6.96
C CYS A 92 13.47 26.20 5.95
N ARG A 93 12.96 25.96 4.73
CA ARG A 93 12.91 26.96 3.67
C ARG A 93 11.48 27.38 3.40
N LYS A 94 11.10 28.50 3.99
CA LYS A 94 9.76 29.08 3.90
C LYS A 94 9.38 29.39 2.44
N GLY A 95 8.18 28.97 2.04
CA GLY A 95 7.55 29.33 0.78
C GLY A 95 8.12 28.60 -0.43
N GLN A 96 8.92 27.56 -0.19
CA GLN A 96 9.46 26.72 -1.24
C GLN A 96 8.47 25.61 -1.60
N GLN A 97 8.43 25.27 -2.89
CA GLN A 97 7.68 24.11 -3.36
C GLN A 97 8.39 22.83 -2.88
N ALA A 98 7.62 21.95 -2.22
CA ALA A 98 8.04 20.65 -1.75
C ALA A 98 7.92 19.62 -2.88
N THR A 99 8.83 19.69 -3.86
CA THR A 99 8.74 18.89 -5.08
C THR A 99 9.11 17.42 -4.89
N TYR A 100 9.89 17.10 -3.87
CA TYR A 100 10.14 15.73 -3.44
C TYR A 100 9.53 15.48 -2.07
N LEU A 101 8.87 14.33 -1.92
CA LEU A 101 8.45 13.78 -0.64
C LEU A 101 9.24 12.50 -0.37
N GLN A 102 9.88 12.41 0.79
CA GLN A 102 10.38 11.17 1.37
C GLN A 102 9.46 10.76 2.50
N ILE A 103 8.84 9.60 2.39
CA ILE A 103 7.87 9.05 3.34
C ILE A 103 8.50 7.81 3.96
N PHE A 104 8.55 7.78 5.28
CA PHE A 104 9.16 6.70 6.06
C PHE A 104 8.08 6.05 6.91
N ALA A 105 7.92 4.73 6.77
CA ALA A 105 6.93 3.96 7.50
C ALA A 105 7.22 3.92 9.01
N GLY A 106 6.18 3.63 9.79
CA GLY A 106 6.33 3.21 11.19
C GLY A 106 6.55 1.71 11.32
N ASP A 107 6.46 1.20 12.55
CA ASP A 107 6.62 -0.24 12.84
C ASP A 107 5.31 -1.00 12.66
N ASP A 108 4.16 -0.31 12.70
CA ASP A 108 2.87 -0.86 12.28
C ASP A 108 2.65 -0.56 10.79
N ALA A 109 2.78 -1.59 9.95
CA ALA A 109 2.71 -1.50 8.50
C ALA A 109 1.40 -0.85 8.01
N ILE A 110 1.47 -0.13 6.89
CA ILE A 110 0.34 0.63 6.34
C ILE A 110 0.17 0.36 4.84
N CYS A 111 -1.05 0.10 4.37
CA CYS A 111 -1.33 -0.10 2.94
C CYS A 111 -1.89 1.17 2.31
N VAL A 112 -1.03 1.95 1.64
CA VAL A 112 -1.37 3.26 1.10
C VAL A 112 -2.04 3.14 -0.27
N ALA A 113 -3.30 3.57 -0.38
CA ALA A 113 -4.06 3.59 -1.63
C ALA A 113 -3.71 4.81 -2.49
N TYR A 114 -3.54 5.99 -1.88
CA TYR A 114 -3.06 7.17 -2.57
C TYR A 114 -2.36 8.16 -1.63
N ILE A 115 -1.53 9.02 -2.23
CA ILE A 115 -0.90 10.17 -1.59
C ILE A 115 -1.26 11.41 -2.39
N GLY A 116 -1.92 12.37 -1.76
CA GLY A 116 -2.22 13.68 -2.33
C GLY A 116 -1.33 14.76 -1.71
N GLN A 117 -0.88 15.74 -2.48
CA GLN A 117 -0.15 16.89 -1.98
C GLN A 117 -0.79 18.18 -2.47
N THR A 118 -0.79 19.20 -1.63
CA THR A 118 -1.12 20.58 -1.99
C THR A 118 -0.02 21.51 -1.52
N TRP A 119 0.61 22.21 -2.47
CA TRP A 119 1.65 23.20 -2.18
C TRP A 119 1.05 24.50 -1.65
N ALA A 120 1.92 25.36 -1.11
CA ALA A 120 1.55 26.68 -0.60
C ALA A 120 0.91 27.59 -1.66
N ASP A 121 1.18 27.39 -2.95
CA ASP A 121 0.54 28.12 -4.05
C ASP A 121 -0.83 27.54 -4.48
N GLY A 122 -1.25 26.41 -3.90
CA GLY A 122 -2.49 25.72 -4.23
C GLY A 122 -2.36 24.66 -5.32
N THR A 123 -1.15 24.41 -5.83
CA THR A 123 -0.88 23.32 -6.79
C THR A 123 -1.16 21.97 -6.13
N LYS A 124 -1.92 21.10 -6.83
CA LYS A 124 -2.40 19.81 -6.33
C LYS A 124 -1.82 18.65 -7.14
N LEU A 125 -1.19 17.71 -6.44
CA LEU A 125 -0.41 16.60 -7.00
C LEU A 125 -0.84 15.27 -6.36
N GLY A 126 -0.70 14.15 -7.07
CA GLY A 126 -1.21 12.87 -6.58
C GLY A 126 -0.44 11.66 -7.06
N TRP A 127 -0.21 10.70 -6.17
CA TRP A 127 0.36 9.39 -6.44
C TRP A 127 -0.66 8.31 -6.04
N LEU A 128 -0.77 7.25 -6.83
CA LEU A 128 -1.65 6.11 -6.58
C LEU A 128 -0.84 4.86 -6.24
N GLY A 129 -1.38 3.98 -5.38
CA GLY A 129 -0.76 2.70 -5.05
C GLY A 129 -0.56 1.77 -6.26
N ASP A 130 -1.30 1.98 -7.37
CA ASP A 130 -1.04 1.30 -8.64
C ASP A 130 0.41 1.50 -9.14
N MET A 131 0.96 2.69 -8.92
CA MET A 131 2.32 3.03 -9.31
C MET A 131 3.34 2.26 -8.47
N GLY A 132 3.07 2.04 -7.19
CA GLY A 132 3.88 1.20 -6.32
C GLY A 132 3.87 -0.26 -6.78
N LYS A 133 2.68 -0.80 -7.10
CA LYS A 133 2.54 -2.13 -7.70
C LYS A 133 3.39 -2.29 -8.96
N VAL A 134 3.35 -1.32 -9.88
CA VAL A 134 4.16 -1.40 -11.12
C VAL A 134 5.65 -1.33 -10.85
N CYS A 135 6.07 -0.61 -9.81
CA CYS A 135 7.47 -0.64 -9.37
C CYS A 135 7.83 -1.87 -8.52
N GLY A 136 7.02 -2.93 -8.54
CA GLY A 136 7.28 -4.20 -7.87
C GLY A 136 7.15 -4.16 -6.35
N MET A 137 6.49 -3.12 -5.80
CA MET A 137 6.32 -3.00 -4.36
C MET A 137 5.21 -3.95 -3.86
N PRO A 138 5.29 -4.42 -2.61
CA PRO A 138 4.24 -5.25 -2.03
C PRO A 138 2.90 -4.50 -2.06
N ASN A 139 1.85 -5.14 -2.55
CA ASN A 139 0.57 -4.48 -2.84
C ASN A 139 -0.64 -5.37 -2.54
N TYR A 140 -1.82 -4.78 -2.51
CA TYR A 140 -3.09 -5.50 -2.40
C TYR A 140 -4.22 -4.68 -3.01
N TYR A 141 -5.38 -5.28 -3.26
CA TYR A 141 -6.54 -4.51 -3.69
C TYR A 141 -6.95 -3.53 -2.58
N SER A 142 -7.20 -2.27 -2.95
CA SER A 142 -7.91 -1.35 -2.08
C SER A 142 -9.38 -1.33 -2.48
N ASN A 143 -10.28 -0.90 -1.61
CA ASN A 143 -11.64 -0.50 -2.00
C ASN A 143 -11.85 1.00 -1.74
N ILE A 144 -10.78 1.77 -1.91
CA ILE A 144 -10.83 3.24 -1.88
C ILE A 144 -11.18 3.71 -3.28
N GLN A 145 -12.23 4.51 -3.42
CA GLN A 145 -12.57 5.12 -4.69
C GLN A 145 -11.88 6.48 -4.83
N VAL A 146 -11.25 6.70 -5.98
CA VAL A 146 -10.74 8.00 -6.40
C VAL A 146 -11.52 8.46 -7.61
N GLU A 147 -12.00 9.69 -7.58
CA GLU A 147 -12.71 10.27 -8.73
C GLU A 147 -11.71 10.70 -9.81
N MET A 148 -12.10 10.51 -11.05
CA MET A 148 -11.29 10.78 -12.23
C MET A 148 -11.73 12.09 -12.90
N ALA A 149 -10.82 12.76 -13.60
CA ALA A 149 -11.05 14.07 -14.19
C ALA A 149 -12.01 14.02 -15.40
N ASP A 150 -12.18 12.84 -16.00
CA ASP A 150 -13.20 12.55 -17.01
C ASP A 150 -14.59 12.29 -16.40
N GLY A 151 -14.73 12.38 -15.07
CA GLY A 151 -15.97 12.09 -14.34
C GLY A 151 -16.15 10.62 -13.97
N GLY A 152 -15.20 9.74 -14.33
CA GLY A 152 -15.18 8.35 -13.88
C GLY A 152 -14.74 8.19 -12.42
N SER A 153 -14.67 6.94 -11.98
CA SER A 153 -14.08 6.56 -10.69
C SER A 153 -13.11 5.41 -10.90
N HIS A 154 -11.99 5.43 -10.19
CA HIS A 154 -11.01 4.37 -10.16
C HIS A 154 -10.84 3.82 -8.74
N VAL A 155 -10.48 2.55 -8.62
CA VAL A 155 -10.15 1.91 -7.35
C VAL A 155 -8.71 1.43 -7.45
N PRO A 156 -7.73 2.17 -6.89
CA PRO A 156 -6.33 1.80 -7.02
C PRO A 156 -6.01 0.57 -6.17
N TYR A 157 -4.93 -0.12 -6.49
CA TYR A 157 -4.25 -0.96 -5.51
C TYR A 157 -3.76 -0.09 -4.34
N CYS A 158 -3.59 -0.70 -3.17
CA CYS A 158 -2.77 -0.11 -2.11
C CYS A 158 -1.37 -0.74 -2.11
N THR A 159 -0.37 0.05 -1.73
CA THR A 159 1.03 -0.37 -1.59
C THR A 159 1.42 -0.39 -0.13
N TRP A 160 2.02 -1.48 0.34
CA TRP A 160 2.44 -1.64 1.73
C TRP A 160 3.76 -0.93 2.00
N PHE A 161 3.79 -0.17 3.08
CA PHE A 161 5.01 0.36 3.68
C PHE A 161 5.15 -0.16 5.12
N ASP A 162 6.32 -0.71 5.45
CA ASP A 162 6.65 -1.28 6.75
C ASP A 162 8.13 -1.05 7.04
N ARG A 163 8.47 -0.47 8.19
CA ARG A 163 9.86 -0.18 8.58
C ARG A 163 10.52 -1.35 9.29
N ASP A 164 9.79 -2.05 10.16
CA ASP A 164 10.43 -3.02 11.05
C ASP A 164 10.54 -4.41 10.43
N HIS A 165 9.88 -4.61 9.28
CA HIS A 165 9.84 -5.85 8.51
C HIS A 165 9.43 -7.02 9.40
N SER A 166 8.52 -6.77 10.34
CA SER A 166 7.96 -7.78 11.23
C SER A 166 7.35 -8.94 10.43
N ASP A 167 6.83 -8.64 9.25
CA ASP A 167 6.65 -9.61 8.16
C ASP A 167 7.73 -9.38 7.09
N PRO A 168 8.63 -10.36 6.82
CA PRO A 168 9.71 -10.21 5.84
C PRO A 168 9.21 -10.04 4.40
N THR A 169 7.91 -10.18 4.18
CA THR A 169 7.29 -9.94 2.88
C THR A 169 6.93 -8.48 2.62
N PHE A 170 6.95 -7.62 3.65
CA PHE A 170 6.94 -6.17 3.49
C PHE A 170 8.38 -5.67 3.55
N ASN A 171 8.88 -5.18 2.41
CA ASN A 171 10.28 -4.80 2.24
C ASN A 171 10.47 -3.34 1.84
N VAL A 172 9.43 -2.51 2.01
CA VAL A 172 9.45 -1.08 1.68
C VAL A 172 9.26 -0.28 2.96
N GLY A 173 10.36 0.14 3.56
CA GLY A 173 10.31 0.98 4.76
C GLY A 173 10.34 2.48 4.48
N ALA A 174 10.74 2.87 3.26
CA ALA A 174 10.64 4.25 2.82
C ALA A 174 10.43 4.37 1.31
N ILE A 175 9.75 5.44 0.90
CA ILE A 175 9.56 5.82 -0.50
C ILE A 175 9.90 7.31 -0.71
N GLN A 176 10.62 7.61 -1.78
CA GLN A 176 10.83 8.95 -2.30
C GLN A 176 10.03 9.13 -3.58
N LEU A 177 9.27 10.22 -3.63
CA LEU A 177 8.39 10.58 -4.74
C LEU A 177 8.79 11.96 -5.27
N HIS A 178 9.03 12.06 -6.57
CA HIS A 178 9.05 13.35 -7.27
C HIS A 178 7.63 13.73 -7.67
N MET A 179 6.98 14.52 -6.83
CA MET A 179 5.57 14.85 -6.99
C MET A 179 5.23 15.54 -8.31
N PRO A 180 6.11 16.40 -8.89
CA PRO A 180 5.87 16.97 -10.21
C PRO A 180 5.80 15.95 -11.36
N ALA A 181 6.44 14.79 -11.24
CA ALA A 181 6.28 13.70 -12.21
C ALA A 181 4.84 13.16 -12.24
N PHE A 182 4.07 13.46 -11.21
CA PHE A 182 2.66 13.14 -11.06
C PHE A 182 1.76 14.39 -11.15
N SER A 183 2.25 15.45 -11.82
CA SER A 183 1.61 16.76 -11.93
C SER A 183 1.32 17.22 -13.35
N LYS A 184 0.03 17.29 -13.67
CA LYS A 184 -0.65 18.46 -14.25
C LYS A 184 -2.12 18.07 -14.39
N MET A 185 -2.93 18.53 -13.43
CA MET A 185 -4.38 18.34 -13.47
C MET A 185 -4.95 18.83 -14.80
N GLY A 186 -5.36 17.88 -15.67
CA GLY A 186 -5.87 18.12 -17.02
C GLY A 186 -5.29 17.20 -18.10
N GLN A 187 -4.08 16.64 -17.92
CA GLN A 187 -3.47 15.64 -18.81
C GLN A 187 -2.52 14.73 -18.00
N TYR A 188 -2.98 13.55 -17.57
CA TYR A 188 -2.22 12.65 -16.70
C TYR A 188 -1.72 11.42 -17.43
N SER A 189 -0.48 11.35 -17.88
CA SER A 189 0.15 10.05 -18.13
C SER A 189 1.03 9.72 -16.93
N ALA A 190 0.77 8.62 -16.22
CA ALA A 190 1.84 8.00 -15.44
C ALA A 190 3.04 7.84 -16.39
N PRO A 191 4.25 8.25 -16.00
CA PRO A 191 5.41 8.08 -16.87
C PRO A 191 5.53 6.60 -17.25
N PRO A 192 6.06 6.27 -18.44
CA PRO A 192 6.28 4.89 -18.81
C PRO A 192 7.10 4.19 -17.73
N GLU A 193 6.89 2.88 -17.52
CA GLU A 193 7.44 2.12 -16.38
C GLU A 193 8.94 2.34 -16.17
N ASN A 194 9.72 2.38 -17.25
CA ASN A 194 11.15 2.63 -17.22
C ASN A 194 11.53 3.99 -16.60
N VAL A 195 10.66 4.99 -16.67
CA VAL A 195 10.81 6.31 -16.06
C VAL A 195 10.12 6.37 -14.69
N LEU A 196 8.97 5.71 -14.52
CA LEU A 196 8.24 5.66 -13.24
C LEU A 196 9.09 5.08 -12.12
N CYS A 197 9.79 3.98 -12.40
CA CYS A 197 10.57 3.24 -11.40
C CYS A 197 12.06 3.59 -11.44
N SER A 198 12.44 4.65 -12.16
CA SER A 198 13.81 5.16 -12.21
C SER A 198 14.19 5.84 -10.89
N LYS A 199 15.00 5.15 -10.08
CA LYS A 199 15.62 5.70 -8.87
C LYS A 199 16.74 6.70 -9.26
N PRO A 200 16.90 7.85 -8.55
CA PRO A 200 16.05 8.45 -7.52
C PRO A 200 15.03 9.46 -8.09
N ILE A 201 14.84 9.46 -9.41
CA ILE A 201 14.26 10.59 -10.16
C ILE A 201 12.74 10.66 -9.97
N THR A 202 12.03 9.52 -10.00
CA THR A 202 10.56 9.51 -10.01
C THR A 202 9.99 8.80 -8.79
N VAL A 203 10.23 7.51 -8.66
CA VAL A 203 9.93 6.71 -7.47
C VAL A 203 11.19 5.95 -7.06
N ALA A 204 11.59 6.09 -5.80
CA ALA A 204 12.59 5.23 -5.20
C ALA A 204 12.08 4.66 -3.88
N HIS A 205 12.08 3.34 -3.75
CA HIS A 205 11.82 2.66 -2.49
C HIS A 205 13.13 2.12 -1.90
N TYR A 206 13.16 2.06 -0.58
CA TYR A 206 14.28 1.55 0.20
C TYR A 206 13.78 0.50 1.17
N ASP A 207 14.55 -0.58 1.33
CA ASP A 207 14.50 -1.43 2.50
C ASP A 207 14.99 -0.56 3.65
N ALA A 208 14.05 0.12 4.31
CA ALA A 208 14.36 0.80 5.55
C ALA A 208 14.10 -0.20 6.68
N GLY A 209 14.88 -1.29 6.71
CA GLY A 209 15.22 -1.90 7.99
C GLY A 209 15.71 -0.82 8.97
N ARG A 210 15.99 -1.15 10.23
CA ARG A 210 16.46 -0.17 11.25
C ARG A 210 17.82 0.52 10.94
N ASP A 211 18.21 0.63 9.68
CA ASP A 211 19.27 1.48 9.19
C ASP A 211 18.79 2.93 9.09
N ASP A 212 18.86 3.61 10.23
CA ASP A 212 18.64 5.05 10.36
C ASP A 212 19.63 5.89 9.51
N SER A 213 20.61 5.29 8.80
CA SER A 213 21.54 6.03 7.93
C SER A 213 20.90 6.58 6.65
N ILE A 214 19.73 6.05 6.26
CA ILE A 214 18.92 6.56 5.14
C ILE A 214 18.09 7.77 5.57
N LEU A 215 17.87 7.95 6.87
CA LEU A 215 17.18 9.13 7.40
C LEU A 215 18.07 10.37 7.17
N PRO A 216 17.50 11.51 6.78
CA PRO A 216 18.30 12.71 6.57
C PRO A 216 19.09 13.05 7.84
N SER A 217 20.33 13.48 7.68
CA SER A 217 21.34 13.65 8.74
C SER A 217 20.93 14.52 9.93
N PHE A 218 19.83 15.29 9.84
CA PHE A 218 19.27 16.03 10.97
C PHE A 218 18.64 15.15 12.07
N TRP A 219 18.33 13.87 11.80
CA TRP A 219 17.98 12.90 12.85
C TRP A 219 19.19 12.53 13.73
N GLY A 220 20.41 12.72 13.20
CA GLY A 220 21.69 12.46 13.87
C GLY A 220 22.04 13.44 14.98
N SER A 221 21.11 13.87 15.83
CA SER A 221 21.40 14.64 17.04
C SER A 221 20.20 14.69 17.98
N THR A 222 20.03 13.70 18.87
CA THR A 222 19.66 13.88 20.30
C THR A 222 19.37 12.59 21.09
N ARG A 223 19.32 11.40 20.47
CA ARG A 223 19.35 10.12 21.23
C ARG A 223 20.70 9.40 21.10
N LYS A 224 21.77 10.05 21.56
CA LYS A 224 22.90 9.30 22.13
C LYS A 224 22.43 8.68 23.45
N SER A 225 21.55 7.68 23.38
CA SER A 225 21.47 6.69 24.45
C SER A 225 22.79 5.96 24.42
N ARG A 226 23.66 6.36 25.34
CA ARG A 226 24.93 5.72 25.70
C ARG A 226 24.65 4.26 26.06
N ARG A 227 24.54 3.38 25.07
CA ARG A 227 24.69 1.94 25.26
C ARG A 227 26.09 1.58 24.82
N THR A 228 26.92 1.46 25.84
CA THR A 228 28.23 0.84 25.85
C THR A 228 28.33 -0.29 24.85
N LEU A 229 29.44 -0.27 24.11
CA LEU A 229 30.00 -1.34 23.31
C LEU A 229 30.11 -2.62 24.18
N GLY A 230 29.01 -3.35 24.27
CA GLY A 230 28.88 -4.61 24.98
C GLY A 230 28.27 -5.58 24.00
N SER A 231 29.14 -6.31 23.31
CA SER A 231 28.82 -7.48 22.51
C SER A 231 27.80 -8.34 23.25
N SER A 232 26.56 -8.29 22.78
CA SER A 232 25.62 -9.39 22.94
C SER A 232 25.11 -9.65 21.54
N LYS A 233 25.79 -10.58 20.86
CA LYS A 233 25.18 -11.45 19.87
C LYS A 233 23.95 -12.05 20.55
N LYS A 234 22.81 -11.37 20.50
CA LYS A 234 21.54 -12.05 20.68
C LYS A 234 21.40 -12.87 19.42
N ASP A 235 21.73 -14.15 19.57
CA ASP A 235 21.47 -15.18 18.58
C ASP A 235 20.10 -14.90 17.96
N PHE A 236 20.10 -14.65 16.65
CA PHE A 236 18.92 -14.84 15.82
C PHE A 236 18.53 -16.31 16.00
N ARG A 237 17.74 -16.61 17.03
CA ARG A 237 16.87 -17.76 16.99
C ARG A 237 15.82 -17.37 15.96
N PRO A 238 15.74 -18.03 14.79
CA PRO A 238 14.55 -17.92 13.99
C PRO A 238 13.43 -18.37 14.92
N ARG A 239 12.51 -17.46 15.25
CA ARG A 239 11.31 -17.88 15.95
C ARG A 239 10.57 -18.74 14.94
N SER A 240 10.79 -20.05 15.02
CA SER A 240 9.98 -21.04 14.34
C SER A 240 8.60 -21.00 14.99
N SER A 241 7.83 -19.97 14.67
CA SER A 241 6.37 -20.03 14.73
C SER A 241 5.93 -20.19 13.29
N ALA A 242 5.31 -21.34 13.01
CA ALA A 242 4.51 -21.51 11.83
C ALA A 242 3.67 -20.23 11.61
N SER A 243 3.94 -19.54 10.50
CA SER A 243 3.10 -18.58 9.78
C SER A 243 1.82 -18.13 10.52
N ASN A 244 1.96 -17.23 11.49
CA ASN A 244 0.87 -16.33 11.88
C ASN A 244 1.05 -15.07 11.04
N SER A 245 0.67 -15.12 9.76
CA SER A 245 0.54 -13.89 8.97
C SER A 245 -0.45 -12.98 9.69
N ALA A 246 -0.21 -11.67 9.70
CA ALA A 246 -1.10 -10.69 10.33
C ALA A 246 -2.56 -10.85 9.87
N PHE A 247 -2.77 -11.46 8.70
CA PHE A 247 -4.04 -11.63 8.01
C PHE A 247 -4.72 -12.99 8.17
N ASN A 248 -4.18 -13.91 8.97
CA ASN A 248 -4.61 -15.33 9.03
C ASN A 248 -6.10 -15.58 9.36
N GLU A 249 -6.86 -14.56 9.78
CA GLU A 249 -8.28 -14.67 10.14
C GLU A 249 -9.17 -13.67 9.37
N THR A 250 -8.59 -12.97 8.39
CA THR A 250 -9.32 -11.99 7.58
C THR A 250 -9.66 -12.59 6.21
N LEU A 251 -10.91 -12.43 5.78
CA LEU A 251 -11.39 -12.75 4.43
C LEU A 251 -12.00 -11.50 3.81
N ILE A 252 -11.57 -11.18 2.60
CA ILE A 252 -12.12 -10.08 1.82
C ILE A 252 -12.82 -10.65 0.60
N ALA A 253 -14.04 -10.21 0.32
CA ALA A 253 -14.78 -10.57 -0.87
C ALA A 253 -15.20 -9.34 -1.64
N SER A 254 -15.09 -9.37 -2.97
CA SER A 254 -15.33 -8.23 -3.85
C SER A 254 -16.25 -8.59 -5.00
N HIS A 255 -17.20 -7.69 -5.27
CA HIS A 255 -18.06 -7.71 -6.46
C HIS A 255 -17.52 -6.85 -7.62
N LEU A 256 -16.39 -6.17 -7.42
CA LEU A 256 -15.80 -5.29 -8.42
C LEU A 256 -15.12 -6.09 -9.55
N PRO A 257 -15.48 -5.89 -10.83
CA PRO A 257 -14.90 -6.64 -11.96
C PRO A 257 -13.39 -6.47 -12.14
N GLN A 258 -12.80 -5.39 -11.62
CA GLN A 258 -11.35 -5.18 -11.65
C GLN A 258 -10.59 -5.97 -10.56
N HIS A 259 -11.29 -6.58 -9.60
CA HIS A 259 -10.69 -7.34 -8.52
C HIS A 259 -10.71 -8.84 -8.81
N ASN A 260 -9.69 -9.29 -9.54
CA ASN A 260 -9.53 -10.68 -9.91
C ASN A 260 -8.75 -11.44 -8.83
N ALA A 261 -9.38 -12.45 -8.23
CA ALA A 261 -8.76 -13.31 -7.22
C ALA A 261 -7.63 -14.15 -7.82
N THR A 262 -7.79 -14.61 -9.07
CA THR A 262 -6.76 -15.42 -9.74
C THR A 262 -5.49 -14.61 -9.97
N ALA A 263 -5.63 -13.37 -10.46
CA ALA A 263 -4.51 -12.48 -10.71
C ALA A 263 -3.79 -12.06 -9.40
N LEU A 264 -4.56 -11.78 -8.35
CA LEU A 264 -4.03 -11.45 -7.02
C LEU A 264 -3.24 -12.62 -6.42
N CYS A 265 -3.79 -13.83 -6.50
CA CYS A 265 -3.13 -15.05 -6.01
C CYS A 265 -1.81 -15.29 -6.74
N ALA A 266 -1.80 -15.13 -8.06
CA ALA A 266 -0.62 -15.39 -8.89
C ALA A 266 0.50 -14.34 -8.74
N SER A 267 0.18 -13.12 -8.29
CA SER A 267 1.16 -12.03 -8.19
C SER A 267 2.15 -12.25 -7.04
N PRO A 268 3.46 -12.34 -7.31
CA PRO A 268 4.47 -12.54 -6.29
C PRO A 268 4.69 -11.33 -5.38
N GLU A 269 4.15 -10.16 -5.70
CA GLU A 269 4.17 -8.93 -4.89
C GLU A 269 2.88 -8.74 -4.07
N SER A 270 1.79 -9.42 -4.43
CA SER A 270 0.51 -9.25 -3.72
C SER A 270 0.59 -9.77 -2.28
N ARG A 271 0.24 -9.01 -1.26
CA ARG A 271 0.31 -9.39 0.16
C ARG A 271 -0.92 -8.90 0.91
N GLY A 272 -1.60 -9.79 1.62
CA GLY A 272 -2.80 -9.43 2.39
C GLY A 272 -3.66 -10.65 2.72
N PRO A 273 -4.89 -10.40 3.19
CA PRO A 273 -5.87 -11.44 3.54
C PRO A 273 -6.25 -12.38 2.40
N ASP A 274 -6.90 -13.49 2.73
CA ASP A 274 -7.54 -14.33 1.72
C ASP A 274 -8.62 -13.53 0.98
N PHE A 275 -8.83 -13.86 -0.30
CA PHE A 275 -9.62 -13.03 -1.21
C PHE A 275 -10.65 -13.82 -2.01
N ILE A 276 -11.83 -13.24 -2.21
CA ILE A 276 -12.87 -13.74 -3.09
C ILE A 276 -13.20 -12.70 -4.15
N SER A 277 -13.23 -13.14 -5.40
CA SER A 277 -13.83 -12.39 -6.50
C SER A 277 -15.16 -13.05 -6.85
N PHE A 278 -16.26 -12.34 -6.61
CA PHE A 278 -17.58 -12.81 -7.05
C PHE A 278 -17.77 -12.70 -8.56
N ASP A 279 -17.07 -11.75 -9.20
CA ASP A 279 -17.07 -11.61 -10.66
C ASP A 279 -16.42 -12.82 -11.33
N GLU A 280 -15.27 -13.28 -10.82
CA GLU A 280 -14.63 -14.51 -11.32
C GLU A 280 -15.29 -15.80 -10.77
N GLY A 281 -15.98 -15.71 -9.63
CA GLY A 281 -16.43 -16.89 -8.89
C GLY A 281 -15.26 -17.70 -8.32
N VAL A 282 -14.22 -17.03 -7.83
CA VAL A 282 -12.96 -17.65 -7.35
C VAL A 282 -12.58 -17.16 -5.95
N PHE A 283 -12.17 -18.11 -5.10
CA PHE A 283 -11.49 -17.90 -3.83
C PHE A 283 -9.97 -18.06 -4.02
N CYS A 284 -9.17 -17.20 -3.39
CA CYS A 284 -7.72 -17.28 -3.30
C CYS A 284 -7.29 -17.41 -1.84
N ASP A 285 -6.61 -18.52 -1.53
CA ASP A 285 -5.81 -18.71 -0.33
C ASP A 285 -4.49 -17.95 -0.56
N MET A 286 -4.36 -16.75 0.01
CA MET A 286 -3.19 -15.90 -0.16
C MET A 286 -1.97 -16.44 0.58
N THR A 287 -2.19 -17.23 1.63
CA THR A 287 -1.13 -17.87 2.40
C THR A 287 -0.42 -18.94 1.57
N ASN A 288 -1.19 -19.82 0.92
CA ASN A 288 -0.67 -20.94 0.14
C ASN A 288 -0.57 -20.64 -1.36
N ARG A 289 -1.11 -19.50 -1.82
CA ARG A 289 -1.18 -19.11 -3.24
C ARG A 289 -1.94 -20.13 -4.09
N ILE A 290 -3.08 -20.59 -3.57
CA ILE A 290 -3.93 -21.58 -4.24
C ILE A 290 -5.32 -20.99 -4.47
N THR A 291 -5.83 -21.15 -5.68
CA THR A 291 -7.19 -20.75 -6.02
C THR A 291 -8.15 -21.92 -6.03
N TRP A 292 -9.41 -21.63 -5.72
CA TRP A 292 -10.51 -22.57 -5.73
C TRP A 292 -11.75 -21.91 -6.31
N PRO A 293 -12.59 -22.64 -7.07
CA PRO A 293 -13.88 -22.10 -7.50
C PRO A 293 -14.79 -21.87 -6.29
N LEU A 294 -15.68 -20.89 -6.39
CA LEU A 294 -16.79 -20.74 -5.45
C LEU A 294 -17.86 -21.79 -5.71
N CYS A 295 -18.52 -22.23 -4.64
CA CYS A 295 -19.65 -23.14 -4.75
C CYS A 295 -20.86 -22.42 -5.37
N GLY A 296 -21.58 -23.12 -6.24
CA GLY A 296 -22.76 -22.62 -6.92
C GLY A 296 -23.68 -23.75 -7.38
N GLU A 297 -24.57 -23.48 -8.32
CA GLU A 297 -25.50 -24.49 -8.85
C GLU A 297 -24.77 -25.60 -9.62
N THR A 298 -23.73 -25.24 -10.35
CA THR A 298 -22.96 -26.15 -11.20
C THR A 298 -21.78 -26.81 -10.47
N ILE A 299 -21.13 -26.07 -9.58
CA ILE A 299 -19.96 -26.54 -8.81
C ILE A 299 -20.39 -26.74 -7.36
N THR A 300 -20.62 -27.99 -6.98
CA THR A 300 -21.08 -28.34 -5.62
C THR A 300 -20.03 -29.07 -4.79
N ASN A 301 -18.85 -29.35 -5.36
CA ASN A 301 -17.76 -30.08 -4.70
C ASN A 301 -16.40 -29.54 -5.16
N GLY A 302 -15.40 -29.60 -4.29
CA GLY A 302 -14.07 -29.06 -4.56
C GLY A 302 -14.06 -27.54 -4.69
N CYS A 303 -14.94 -26.87 -3.94
CA CYS A 303 -15.19 -25.44 -4.02
C CYS A 303 -15.22 -24.81 -2.63
N TYR A 304 -15.04 -23.50 -2.59
CA TYR A 304 -15.21 -22.70 -1.38
C TYR A 304 -16.67 -22.22 -1.27
N ASP A 305 -17.35 -22.53 -0.17
CA ASP A 305 -18.72 -22.06 0.07
C ASP A 305 -18.69 -20.75 0.86
N TRP A 306 -19.11 -19.67 0.20
CA TRP A 306 -19.22 -18.34 0.80
C TRP A 306 -20.21 -18.30 1.98
N LYS A 307 -21.29 -19.10 1.98
CA LYS A 307 -22.29 -19.02 3.05
C LYS A 307 -21.82 -19.61 4.36
N THR A 308 -21.02 -20.69 4.27
CA THR A 308 -20.50 -21.38 5.44
C THR A 308 -19.03 -21.06 5.70
N HIS A 309 -18.43 -20.18 4.89
CA HIS A 309 -17.01 -19.81 4.90
C HIS A 309 -16.07 -21.01 4.97
N SER A 310 -16.37 -22.07 4.21
CA SER A 310 -15.68 -23.35 4.35
C SER A 310 -15.52 -24.07 3.02
N PHE A 311 -14.49 -24.92 2.93
CA PHE A 311 -14.32 -25.82 1.79
C PHE A 311 -15.29 -27.00 1.81
N VAL A 312 -15.95 -27.21 0.67
CA VAL A 312 -16.83 -28.35 0.43
C VAL A 312 -16.06 -29.41 -0.37
N ASP A 313 -15.62 -30.47 0.30
CA ASP A 313 -15.04 -31.67 -0.33
C ASP A 313 -15.88 -32.93 0.03
N ARG A 314 -16.03 -33.86 -0.91
CA ARG A 314 -16.80 -35.12 -0.78
C ARG A 314 -16.32 -36.00 0.36
N LYS A 315 -15.07 -35.84 0.83
CA LYS A 315 -14.49 -36.72 1.85
C LYS A 315 -14.48 -36.15 3.25
N LEU A 316 -14.37 -34.83 3.44
CA LEU A 316 -14.42 -34.15 4.75
C LEU A 316 -14.68 -32.65 4.50
N ARG A 317 -15.52 -31.99 5.31
CA ARG A 317 -15.45 -30.53 5.50
C ARG A 317 -14.08 -30.23 6.14
N LYS A 318 -13.04 -30.01 5.35
CA LYS A 318 -11.66 -29.92 5.88
C LYS A 318 -10.91 -28.71 5.32
N ARG A 319 -11.23 -27.57 5.88
CA ARG A 319 -10.37 -26.73 6.75
C ARG A 319 -11.36 -25.68 7.26
N GLU A 320 -11.65 -25.70 8.55
CA GLU A 320 -12.38 -24.60 9.18
C GLU A 320 -11.34 -23.51 9.36
N THR A 321 -11.07 -22.76 8.28
CA THR A 321 -10.43 -21.46 8.42
C THR A 321 -11.49 -20.60 9.08
N ASP A 322 -11.41 -20.48 10.41
CA ASP A 322 -12.35 -19.67 11.17
C ASP A 322 -11.98 -18.20 10.91
N TYR A 323 -12.65 -17.60 9.92
CA TYR A 323 -12.45 -16.19 9.62
C TYR A 323 -13.21 -15.37 10.66
N SER A 324 -12.46 -14.75 11.57
CA SER A 324 -13.02 -13.85 12.58
C SER A 324 -13.41 -12.49 12.01
N ASN A 325 -12.82 -12.11 10.87
CA ASN A 325 -13.10 -10.84 10.20
C ASN A 325 -13.39 -11.02 8.71
N ILE A 326 -14.64 -10.77 8.32
CA ILE A 326 -15.11 -10.97 6.95
C ILE A 326 -15.65 -9.66 6.43
N VAL A 327 -15.06 -9.18 5.33
CA VAL A 327 -15.40 -7.91 4.70
C VAL A 327 -15.90 -8.17 3.29
N GLU A 328 -17.10 -7.68 2.98
CA GLU A 328 -17.69 -7.77 1.65
C GLU A 328 -17.77 -6.38 1.01
N TRP A 329 -17.07 -6.19 -0.10
CA TRP A 329 -17.10 -4.98 -0.92
C TRP A 329 -18.13 -5.11 -2.03
N LYS A 330 -19.24 -4.41 -1.86
CA LYS A 330 -20.32 -4.35 -2.86
C LYS A 330 -20.08 -3.20 -3.82
N SER A 331 -20.52 -3.37 -5.05
CA SER A 331 -20.56 -2.30 -6.04
C SER A 331 -21.62 -1.26 -5.66
N GLY A 332 -21.17 -0.06 -5.25
CA GLY A 332 -22.01 1.14 -5.10
C GLY A 332 -22.84 1.24 -3.82
N GLY A 333 -22.18 1.60 -2.71
CA GLY A 333 -22.80 2.21 -1.53
C GLY A 333 -22.17 3.58 -1.27
#